data_AF-A0A812W1V5-F1
#
_entry.id   AF-A0A812W1V5-F1
#
_cell.length_a   1.000
_cell.length_b   1.000
_cell.length_c   1.000
_cell.angle_alpha   90.00
_cell.angle_beta   90.00
_cell.angle_gamma   90.00
#
_symmetry.space_group_name_H-M   'P 1'
#
loop_
_entity.id
_entity.type
_entity.pdbx_description
1 polymer ?
#
loop_
_entity_poly.entity_id
_entity_poly.type
_entity_poly.pdbx_seq_one_letter_code
_entity_poly.pdbx_strand_id
1 'polypeptide(L)'
;MVALVGCNDCTPPWWLLRREVILTSWIRQYPWDMPIAETVQRLGGWPYAVLSAVAFAGVDYLAIISVEAERPAPGGSRPTRELAGQGIGCIASGMAGSAPVGGSLTRSMLAGMIGASSPLMGLVCGFATMGLAFPQVSKLLVMTPK
;
A
#
# COMPACT_ATOMS: atom_id res chain seq x y z
N MET A 1 -12.23 -6.71 8.44
CA MET A 1 -13.69 -6.53 8.62
C MET A 1 -14.09 -7.21 9.93
N VAL A 2 -14.26 -6.43 10.99
CA VAL A 2 -14.82 -6.87 12.28
C VAL A 2 -15.67 -5.70 12.77
N ALA A 3 -16.91 -5.96 13.18
CA ALA A 3 -17.80 -4.95 13.75
C ALA A 3 -18.13 -5.34 15.19
N LEU A 4 -18.08 -4.36 16.08
CA LEU A 4 -18.71 -4.40 17.40
C LEU A 4 -19.39 -3.04 17.60
N VAL A 5 -20.69 -3.07 17.86
CA VAL A 5 -21.52 -1.89 18.07
C VAL A 5 -22.04 -1.91 19.50
N GLY A 6 -21.75 -0.83 20.24
CA GLY A 6 -22.57 -0.31 21.33
C GLY A 6 -22.68 -1.14 22.62
N CYS A 7 -22.16 -0.57 23.70
CA CYS A 7 -22.86 -0.53 24.99
C CYS A 7 -22.65 0.87 25.57
N ASN A 8 -23.73 1.59 25.86
CA ASN A 8 -23.68 3.06 25.98
C ASN A 8 -23.70 3.58 27.43
N ASP A 9 -24.08 2.74 28.39
CA ASP A 9 -24.44 3.15 29.76
C ASP A 9 -23.76 2.28 30.84
N CYS A 10 -22.43 2.19 30.78
CA CYS A 10 -21.59 1.51 31.78
C CYS A 10 -20.32 2.33 32.07
N THR A 11 -20.27 3.02 33.21
CA THR A 11 -19.20 3.98 33.57
C THR A 11 -18.25 3.46 34.65
N PRO A 12 -17.11 2.81 34.28
CA PRO A 12 -16.02 2.56 35.21
C PRO A 12 -15.13 3.82 35.43
N PRO A 13 -14.25 3.85 36.44
CA PRO A 13 -13.47 5.04 36.76
C PRO A 13 -12.44 5.42 35.67
N TRP A 14 -12.61 6.63 35.14
CA TRP A 14 -11.70 7.38 34.25
C TRP A 14 -10.18 7.32 34.59
N TRP A 15 -9.80 7.02 35.85
CA TRP A 15 -8.40 6.80 36.25
C TRP A 15 -7.71 5.64 35.53
N LEU A 16 -8.44 4.55 35.22
CA LEU A 16 -7.84 3.28 34.80
C LEU A 16 -7.72 3.09 33.27
N LEU A 17 -8.39 3.92 32.47
CA LEU A 17 -8.47 3.75 31.01
C LEU A 17 -7.42 4.56 30.22
N ARG A 18 -6.53 5.33 30.87
CA ARG A 18 -5.45 6.08 30.17
C ARG A 18 -4.28 5.20 29.67
N ARG A 19 -4.55 3.92 29.40
CA ARG A 19 -3.71 3.00 28.62
C ARG A 19 -4.44 2.40 27.42
N GLU A 20 -5.63 2.88 27.08
CA GLU A 20 -6.28 2.56 25.81
C GLU A 20 -5.51 3.16 24.63
N VAL A 21 -4.59 2.34 24.13
CA VAL A 21 -4.61 1.88 22.73
C VAL A 21 -4.98 2.97 21.73
N ILE A 22 -3.97 3.57 21.10
CA ILE A 22 -4.13 4.41 19.90
C ILE A 22 -4.34 3.51 18.67
N LEU A 23 -5.43 2.74 18.71
CA LEU A 23 -6.12 2.11 17.59
C LEU A 23 -7.57 2.53 17.84
N THR A 24 -8.22 3.38 17.03
CA THR A 24 -8.48 3.09 15.60
C THR A 24 -8.70 4.35 14.74
N SER A 25 -8.06 5.50 15.05
CA SER A 25 -8.23 6.76 14.27
C SER A 25 -7.87 6.67 12.77
N TRP A 26 -7.23 5.58 12.34
CA TRP A 26 -6.88 5.29 10.94
C TRP A 26 -7.92 4.41 10.21
N ILE A 27 -8.98 3.95 10.87
CA ILE A 27 -10.08 3.25 10.17
C ILE A 27 -10.96 4.31 9.49
N ARG A 28 -10.73 4.52 8.18
CA ARG A 28 -11.64 5.35 7.38
C ARG A 28 -13.06 4.78 7.40
N GLN A 29 -14.03 5.68 7.47
CA GLN A 29 -15.44 5.32 7.54
C GLN A 29 -15.95 4.71 6.22
N TYR A 30 -15.32 5.07 5.09
CA TYR A 30 -15.56 4.48 3.76
C TYR A 30 -14.25 4.28 2.98
N PRO A 31 -14.11 3.21 2.18
CA PRO A 31 -12.90 2.95 1.40
C PRO A 31 -12.73 3.87 0.17
N TRP A 32 -13.80 4.55 -0.27
CA TRP A 32 -13.72 5.57 -1.34
C TRP A 32 -13.45 6.98 -0.83
N ASP A 33 -13.49 7.20 0.48
CA ASP A 33 -13.21 8.50 1.08
C ASP A 33 -11.70 8.75 1.10
N MET A 34 -11.17 9.43 0.09
CA MET A 34 -9.76 9.81 0.02
C MET A 34 -9.54 11.18 0.67
N PRO A 35 -8.57 11.34 1.59
CA PRO A 35 -8.20 12.62 2.21
C PRO A 35 -7.34 13.45 1.22
N ILE A 36 -7.85 13.68 0.01
CA ILE A 36 -7.16 14.43 -1.04
C ILE A 36 -6.91 15.85 -0.55
N ALA A 37 -7.90 16.50 0.08
CA ALA A 37 -7.75 17.84 0.64
C ALA A 37 -6.60 17.93 1.67
N GLU A 38 -6.53 16.99 2.61
CA GLU A 38 -5.46 16.97 3.63
C GLU A 38 -4.10 16.63 3.01
N THR A 39 -4.04 15.66 2.09
CA THR A 39 -2.80 15.27 1.40
C THR A 39 -2.25 16.42 0.56
N VAL A 40 -3.12 17.12 -0.17
CA VAL A 40 -2.79 18.31 -0.95
C VAL A 40 -2.29 19.44 -0.04
N GLN A 41 -2.92 19.70 1.11
CA GLN A 41 -2.45 20.69 2.08
C GLN A 41 -1.08 20.32 2.66
N ARG A 42 -0.88 19.07 3.09
CA ARG A 42 0.39 18.54 3.61
C ARG A 42 1.54 18.62 2.60
N LEU A 43 1.25 18.53 1.30
CA LEU A 43 2.23 18.67 0.22
C LEU A 43 2.48 20.12 -0.23
N GLY A 44 1.84 21.13 0.38
CA GLY A 44 2.03 22.55 0.03
C GLY A 44 1.08 23.09 -1.03
N GLY A 45 0.02 22.36 -1.37
CA GLY A 45 -1.03 22.74 -2.32
C GLY A 45 -0.99 21.96 -3.64
N TRP A 46 -2.02 22.16 -4.47
CA TRP A 46 -2.25 21.40 -5.69
C TRP A 46 -1.06 21.35 -6.66
N PRO A 47 -0.30 22.44 -6.93
CA PRO A 47 0.84 22.38 -7.84
C PRO A 47 1.93 21.40 -7.38
N TYR A 48 2.27 21.42 -6.08
CA TYR A 48 3.24 20.50 -5.50
C TYR A 48 2.70 19.07 -5.44
N ALA A 49 1.44 18.87 -5.06
CA ALA A 49 0.81 17.55 -5.05
C ALA A 49 0.80 16.89 -6.44
N VAL A 50 0.48 17.65 -7.49
CA VAL A 50 0.55 17.16 -8.89
C VAL A 50 1.99 16.92 -9.31
N LEU A 51 2.93 17.82 -9.01
CA LEU A 51 4.35 17.65 -9.35
C LEU A 51 4.95 16.40 -8.69
N SER A 52 4.68 16.17 -7.40
CA SER A 52 5.12 14.98 -6.67
C SER A 52 4.48 13.69 -7.21
N ALA A 53 3.18 13.73 -7.58
CA ALA A 53 2.51 12.57 -8.19
C ALA A 53 3.09 12.22 -9.57
N VAL A 54 3.35 13.22 -10.42
CA VAL A 54 3.99 13.04 -11.73
C VAL A 54 5.42 12.55 -11.60
N ALA A 55 6.21 13.10 -10.66
CA ALA A 55 7.57 12.65 -10.40
C ALA A 55 7.61 11.20 -9.89
N PHE A 56 6.73 10.83 -8.95
CA PHE A 56 6.60 9.45 -8.47
C PHE A 56 6.22 8.50 -9.60
N ALA A 57 5.16 8.81 -10.34
CA ALA A 57 4.67 7.97 -11.44
C ALA A 57 5.71 7.80 -12.55
N GLY A 58 6.46 8.86 -12.88
CA GLY A 58 7.54 8.81 -13.86
C GLY A 58 8.70 7.90 -13.42
N VAL A 59 9.15 8.01 -12.16
CA VAL A 59 10.21 7.15 -11.61
C VAL A 59 9.76 5.70 -11.51
N ASP A 60 8.54 5.44 -11.05
CA ASP A 60 7.99 4.08 -10.90
C ASP A 60 7.76 3.39 -12.25
N TYR A 61 7.26 4.13 -13.25
CA TYR A 61 7.10 3.63 -14.60
C TYR A 61 8.46 3.32 -15.27
N LEU A 62 9.44 4.22 -15.14
CA LEU A 62 10.80 3.98 -15.64
C LEU A 62 11.47 2.78 -14.94
N ALA A 63 11.22 2.60 -13.65
CA ALA A 63 11.69 1.44 -12.90
C ALA A 63 11.08 0.13 -13.47
N ILE A 64 9.76 0.01 -13.58
CA ILE A 64 9.16 -1.26 -14.03
C ILE A 64 9.48 -1.57 -15.50
N ILE A 65 9.48 -0.55 -16.38
CA ILE A 65 9.69 -0.78 -17.82
C ILE A 65 11.13 -1.19 -18.13
N SER A 66 12.11 -0.79 -17.32
CA SER A 66 13.48 -1.31 -17.43
C SER A 66 13.55 -2.83 -17.23
N VAL A 67 12.73 -3.39 -16.34
CA VAL A 67 12.69 -4.84 -16.08
C VAL A 67 11.82 -5.58 -17.09
N GLU A 68 10.72 -5.00 -17.57
CA GLU A 68 9.93 -5.60 -18.67
C GLU A 68 10.73 -5.61 -19.99
N ALA A 69 11.65 -4.67 -20.20
CA ALA A 69 12.57 -4.67 -21.35
C ALA A 69 13.61 -5.80 -21.29
N GLU A 70 14.18 -6.09 -20.12
CA GLU A 70 15.08 -7.24 -19.93
C GLU A 70 14.36 -8.59 -19.99
N ARG A 71 13.10 -8.64 -19.52
CA ARG A 71 12.31 -9.87 -19.38
C ARG A 71 10.86 -9.66 -19.85
N PRO A 72 10.62 -9.55 -21.17
CA PRO A 72 9.29 -9.28 -21.71
C PRO A 72 8.32 -10.41 -21.42
N ALA A 73 7.09 -10.04 -21.04
CA ALA A 73 6.03 -10.99 -20.72
C ALA A 73 5.62 -11.86 -21.94
N PRO A 74 5.06 -13.07 -21.72
CA PRO A 74 4.47 -13.87 -22.80
C PRO A 74 3.41 -13.07 -23.58
N GLY A 75 3.66 -12.81 -24.87
CA GLY A 75 2.82 -11.92 -25.69
C GLY A 75 3.31 -10.46 -25.81
N GLY A 76 4.57 -10.19 -25.41
CA GLY A 76 5.31 -8.94 -25.60
C GLY A 76 5.11 -7.91 -24.49
N SER A 77 6.10 -7.02 -24.33
CA SER A 77 5.98 -5.83 -23.47
C SER A 77 4.82 -4.94 -23.94
N ARG A 78 4.07 -4.38 -22.98
CA ARG A 78 2.95 -3.45 -23.27
C ARG A 78 3.01 -2.26 -22.33
N PRO A 79 3.86 -1.26 -22.61
CA PRO A 79 4.17 -0.19 -21.65
C PRO A 79 2.93 0.57 -21.17
N THR A 80 1.95 0.79 -22.06
CA THR A 80 0.67 1.43 -21.74
C THR A 80 -0.22 0.62 -20.79
N ARG A 81 -0.12 -0.72 -20.81
CA ARG A 81 -0.82 -1.62 -19.89
C ARG A 81 -0.20 -1.56 -18.49
N GLU A 82 1.13 -1.53 -18.41
CA GLU A 82 1.84 -1.45 -17.12
C GLU A 82 1.61 -0.10 -16.44
N LEU A 83 1.68 1.01 -17.19
CA LEU A 83 1.34 2.34 -16.67
C LEU A 83 -0.10 2.41 -16.14
N ALA A 84 -1.07 1.81 -16.87
CA ALA A 84 -2.46 1.73 -16.42
C ALA A 84 -2.60 0.85 -15.16
N GLY A 85 -1.88 -0.27 -15.09
CA GLY A 85 -1.83 -1.15 -13.91
C GLY A 85 -1.27 -0.46 -12.67
N GLN A 86 -0.16 0.27 -12.81
CA GLN A 86 0.42 1.10 -11.75
C GLN A 86 -0.55 2.20 -11.28
N GLY A 87 -1.20 2.89 -12.22
CA GLY A 87 -2.22 3.91 -11.90
C GLY A 87 -3.40 3.34 -11.10
N ILE A 88 -3.97 2.22 -11.54
CA ILE A 88 -5.06 1.53 -10.83
C ILE A 88 -4.59 1.05 -9.44
N GLY A 89 -3.38 0.50 -9.34
CA GLY A 89 -2.77 0.08 -8.07
C GLY A 89 -2.59 1.25 -7.09
N CYS A 90 -2.10 2.40 -7.54
CA CYS A 90 -1.98 3.62 -6.74
C CYS A 90 -3.35 4.14 -6.27
N ILE A 91 -4.37 4.13 -7.13
CA ILE A 91 -5.74 4.52 -6.75
C ILE A 91 -6.29 3.58 -5.66
N ALA A 92 -6.16 2.26 -5.85
CA ALA A 92 -6.61 1.26 -4.88
C ALA A 92 -5.85 1.36 -3.53
N SER A 93 -4.56 1.68 -3.56
CA SER A 93 -3.76 1.93 -2.35
C SER A 93 -4.20 3.21 -1.63
N GLY A 94 -4.46 4.29 -2.36
CA GLY A 94 -4.99 5.55 -1.84
C GLY A 94 -6.39 5.41 -1.23
N MET A 95 -7.23 4.53 -1.80
CA MET A 95 -8.52 4.09 -1.23
C MET A 95 -8.32 3.35 0.09
N ALA A 96 -7.35 2.42 0.15
CA ALA A 96 -7.02 1.66 1.35
C ALA A 96 -6.30 2.47 2.45
N GLY A 97 -5.97 3.74 2.23
CA GLY A 97 -5.22 4.56 3.20
C GLY A 97 -3.71 4.36 3.21
N SER A 98 -3.18 3.66 2.20
CA SER A 98 -1.77 3.36 2.05
C SER A 98 -1.06 4.38 1.14
N ALA A 99 0.27 4.41 1.20
CA ALA A 99 1.14 5.17 0.30
C ALA A 99 0.95 4.74 -1.17
N PRO A 100 1.34 5.55 -2.17
CA PRO A 100 1.39 5.09 -3.56
C PRO A 100 2.31 3.86 -3.68
N VAL A 101 1.91 2.90 -4.52
CA VAL A 101 2.54 1.58 -4.65
C VAL A 101 3.11 1.39 -6.04
N GLY A 102 4.32 0.81 -6.11
CA GLY A 102 5.09 0.72 -7.33
C GLY A 102 5.78 -0.61 -7.62
N GLY A 103 6.40 -0.67 -8.78
CA GLY A 103 7.16 -1.80 -9.32
C GLY A 103 8.42 -2.07 -8.52
N SER A 104 8.45 -3.19 -7.78
CA SER A 104 9.56 -3.51 -6.90
C SER A 104 10.67 -4.26 -7.64
N LEU A 105 11.65 -3.50 -8.16
CA LEU A 105 12.83 -4.00 -8.88
C LEU A 105 13.41 -5.30 -8.28
N THR A 106 13.72 -5.29 -6.98
CA THR A 106 14.29 -6.43 -6.26
C THR A 106 13.42 -7.68 -6.33
N ARG A 107 12.08 -7.54 -6.22
CA ARG A 107 11.14 -8.65 -6.32
C ARG A 107 11.02 -9.17 -7.75
N SER A 108 11.00 -8.30 -8.76
CA SER A 108 10.95 -8.70 -10.17
C SER A 108 12.25 -9.36 -10.65
N MET A 109 13.41 -8.86 -10.20
CA MET A 109 14.72 -9.48 -10.43
C MET A 109 14.79 -10.87 -9.80
N LEU A 110 14.43 -10.98 -8.51
CA LEU A 110 14.40 -12.25 -7.78
C LEU A 110 13.41 -13.25 -8.38
N ALA A 111 12.20 -12.81 -8.76
CA ALA A 111 11.20 -13.65 -9.40
C ALA A 111 11.75 -14.32 -10.67
N GLY A 112 12.41 -13.56 -11.55
CA GLY A 112 13.06 -14.14 -12.73
C GLY A 112 14.34 -14.94 -12.42
N MET A 113 15.03 -14.72 -11.29
CA MET A 113 16.12 -15.60 -10.84
C MET A 113 15.62 -16.97 -10.37
N ILE A 114 14.43 -17.03 -9.74
CA ILE A 114 13.78 -18.29 -9.34
C ILE A 114 12.91 -18.90 -10.46
N GLY A 115 12.97 -18.36 -11.68
CA GLY A 115 12.20 -18.85 -12.84
C GLY A 115 10.69 -18.60 -12.79
N ALA A 116 10.19 -17.74 -11.91
CA ALA A 116 8.76 -17.45 -11.78
C ALA A 116 8.25 -16.61 -12.97
N SER A 117 7.48 -17.25 -13.85
CA SER A 117 6.93 -16.68 -15.09
C SER A 117 5.44 -16.29 -15.02
N SER A 118 4.81 -16.41 -13.85
CA SER A 118 3.36 -16.25 -13.66
C SER A 118 3.01 -15.06 -12.77
N PRO A 119 1.96 -14.27 -13.09
CA PRO A 119 1.49 -13.16 -12.24
C PRO A 119 1.02 -13.61 -10.85
N LEU A 120 0.76 -14.92 -10.66
CA LEU A 120 0.47 -15.50 -9.34
C LEU A 120 1.59 -15.22 -8.32
N MET A 121 2.85 -15.07 -8.74
CA MET A 121 3.95 -14.74 -7.83
C MET A 121 3.74 -13.39 -7.12
N GLY A 122 3.25 -12.37 -7.84
CA GLY A 122 2.93 -11.07 -7.24
C GLY A 122 1.77 -11.15 -6.24
N LEU A 123 0.77 -11.98 -6.54
CA LEU A 123 -0.39 -12.25 -5.68
C LEU A 123 0.02 -13.01 -4.40
N VAL A 124 0.91 -14.01 -4.52
CA VAL A 124 1.50 -14.72 -3.37
C VAL A 124 2.35 -13.79 -2.51
N CYS A 125 3.16 -12.90 -3.09
CA CYS A 125 3.86 -11.86 -2.33
C CYS A 125 2.89 -10.91 -1.60
N GLY A 126 1.75 -10.58 -2.21
CA GLY A 126 0.67 -9.81 -1.58
C GLY A 126 0.11 -10.50 -0.34
N PHE A 127 -0.29 -11.77 -0.45
CA PHE A 127 -0.78 -12.54 0.70
C PHE A 127 0.30 -12.79 1.76
N ALA A 128 1.56 -13.01 1.38
CA ALA A 128 2.66 -13.12 2.34
C ALA A 128 2.84 -11.82 3.15
N THR A 129 2.80 -10.66 2.48
CA THR A 129 2.86 -9.33 3.13
C THR A 129 1.66 -9.11 4.06
N MET A 130 0.46 -9.50 3.64
CA MET A 130 -0.76 -9.46 4.46
C MET A 130 -0.69 -10.43 5.66
N GLY A 131 0.00 -11.56 5.52
CA GLY A 131 0.32 -12.50 6.60
C GLY A 131 1.24 -11.89 7.66
N LEU A 132 2.29 -11.16 7.25
CA LEU A 132 3.17 -10.44 8.17
C LEU A 132 2.44 -9.33 8.95
N ALA A 133 1.38 -8.76 8.36
CA ALA A 133 0.54 -7.74 9.01
C ALA A 133 -0.42 -8.31 10.09
N PHE A 134 -0.48 -9.62 10.33
CA PHE A 134 -1.35 -10.18 11.38
C PHE A 134 -0.94 -9.69 12.79
N PRO A 135 -1.90 -9.50 13.73
CA PRO A 135 -1.62 -9.03 15.10
C PRO A 135 -0.65 -9.91 15.92
N GLN A 136 -0.48 -11.18 15.52
CA GLN A 136 0.45 -12.13 16.13
C GLN A 136 1.89 -11.93 15.61
N VAL A 137 2.05 -11.72 14.30
CA VAL A 137 3.36 -11.63 13.64
C VAL A 137 3.97 -10.24 13.78
N SER A 138 3.15 -9.19 13.60
CA SER A 138 3.54 -7.79 13.79
C SER A 138 4.16 -7.50 15.16
N LYS A 139 3.67 -8.14 16.24
CA LYS A 139 4.25 -8.02 17.59
C LYS A 139 5.70 -8.53 17.70
N LEU A 140 6.07 -9.53 16.91
CA LEU A 140 7.44 -10.01 16.83
C LEU A 140 8.29 -9.06 15.98
N LEU A 141 7.75 -8.60 14.85
CA LEU A 141 8.44 -7.66 13.95
C LEU A 141 8.80 -6.32 14.62
N VAL A 142 7.98 -5.83 15.56
CA VAL A 142 8.27 -4.62 16.38
C VAL A 142 9.57 -4.74 17.20
N MET A 143 10.05 -5.95 17.50
CA MET A 143 11.33 -6.18 18.21
C MET A 143 12.56 -6.18 17.28
N THR A 144 12.36 -6.02 15.98
CA THR A 144 13.44 -6.03 14.99
C THR A 144 14.20 -4.68 15.02
N PRO A 145 15.54 -4.66 15.06
CA PRO A 145 16.30 -3.42 14.91
C PRO A 145 16.06 -2.80 13.51
N LYS A 146 16.27 -1.48 13.41
CA LYS A 146 16.21 -0.73 12.15
C LYS A 146 17.58 -0.70 11.47
#